data_AF-A0A7W3APK6-F1
#
_entry.id   AF-A0A7W3APK6-F1
#
_cell.length_a   1.000
_cell.length_b   1.000
_cell.length_c   1.000
_cell.angle_alpha   90.00
_cell.angle_beta   90.00
_cell.angle_gamma   90.00
#
_symmetry.space_group_name_H-M   'P 1'
#
loop_
_entity.id
_entity.type
_entity.pdbx_description
1 polymer ?
#
loop_
_entity_poly.entity_id
_entity_poly.type
_entity_poly.pdbx_seq_one_letter_code
_entity_poly.pdbx_strand_id
1 'polypeptide(L)'
;ISQDPIGLRGGLNLYAYAPNPLGWIDPLGLRKCTGGFSSADDAARAALNKYNPMSIFKNREYGGIIYRAKDGSYGYTRGRLGKGRTAPSMNASSNRMPKDATIVGQYHTHGDYSDVNFNHTGQSGDHWNSDSFSLQDINVHRGLGIQHPTYDSSYLGTPSGTFKVMGNNSISVSELP
;
A
#
# COMPACT_ATOMS: atom_id res chain seq x y z
N ILE A 1 24.43 15.44 29.04
CA ILE A 1 23.54 14.28 29.32
C ILE A 1 22.75 14.64 30.59
N SER A 2 21.43 14.60 30.52
CA SER A 2 20.53 14.80 31.65
C SER A 2 19.35 13.87 31.42
N GLN A 3 19.02 13.05 32.40
CA GLN A 3 17.93 12.09 32.32
C GLN A 3 16.74 12.67 33.10
N ASP A 4 15.55 12.68 32.50
CA ASP A 4 14.33 13.15 33.16
C ASP A 4 13.79 12.13 34.18
N PRO A 5 13.46 12.53 35.42
CA PRO A 5 13.05 11.64 36.49
C PRO A 5 11.53 11.43 36.57
N ILE A 6 11.13 10.16 36.43
CA ILE A 6 9.93 9.46 36.94
C ILE A 6 8.52 9.96 36.56
N GLY A 7 7.75 8.99 36.04
CA GLY A 7 6.29 8.95 36.07
C GLY A 7 5.76 7.61 35.58
N LEU A 8 5.80 6.57 36.43
CA LEU A 8 5.17 5.27 36.16
C LEU A 8 3.73 5.47 35.64
N ARG A 9 3.49 5.07 34.38
CA ARG A 9 2.23 4.57 33.76
C ARG A 9 2.21 4.60 32.22
N GLY A 10 3.34 4.87 31.54
CA GLY A 10 3.49 4.61 30.11
C GLY A 10 3.84 3.15 29.86
N GLY A 11 2.93 2.39 29.24
CA GLY A 11 3.12 0.98 28.91
C GLY A 11 4.35 0.69 28.05
N LEU A 12 4.67 -0.60 27.94
CA LEU A 12 5.78 -1.17 27.17
C LEU A 12 5.79 -0.69 25.71
N ASN A 13 6.47 0.41 25.42
CA ASN A 13 6.96 0.67 24.07
C ASN A 13 8.34 1.32 24.14
N LEU A 14 9.32 0.49 24.46
CA LEU A 14 10.75 0.82 24.54
C LEU A 14 11.53 0.51 23.25
N TYR A 15 10.86 0.03 22.18
CA TYR A 15 11.49 -0.24 20.89
C TYR A 15 10.55 0.01 19.71
N ALA A 16 10.52 1.25 19.21
CA ALA A 16 10.24 1.49 17.81
C ALA A 16 11.19 2.59 17.33
N TYR A 17 12.40 2.18 16.97
CA TYR A 17 13.31 3.01 16.21
C TYR A 17 12.65 3.28 14.86
N ALA A 18 12.48 4.56 14.50
CA ALA A 18 12.12 4.90 13.13
C ALA A 18 13.17 4.27 12.21
N PRO A 19 12.80 3.45 11.20
CA PRO A 19 13.77 3.00 10.22
C PRO A 19 14.24 4.23 9.43
N ASN A 20 15.36 4.79 9.88
CA ASN A 20 16.28 5.68 9.21
C ASN A 20 15.80 6.24 7.85
N PRO A 21 15.32 7.51 7.78
CA PRO A 21 14.79 8.09 6.55
C PRO A 21 15.85 8.41 5.49
N LEU A 22 17.14 8.13 5.73
CA LEU A 22 18.26 8.42 4.81
C LEU A 22 18.77 7.17 4.06
N GLY A 23 18.24 5.98 4.31
CA GLY A 23 18.79 4.71 3.80
C GLY A 23 18.24 4.18 2.46
N TRP A 24 17.30 4.86 1.80
CA TRP A 24 16.61 4.31 0.60
C TRP A 24 17.14 4.86 -0.72
N ILE A 25 18.42 5.21 -0.79
CA ILE A 25 19.13 5.36 -2.07
C ILE A 25 19.70 3.99 -2.40
N ASP A 26 19.06 3.26 -3.32
CA ASP A 26 19.63 2.09 -3.99
C ASP A 26 20.71 2.58 -4.97
N PRO A 27 22.02 2.49 -4.65
CA PRO A 27 23.08 3.07 -5.46
C PRO A 27 23.39 2.22 -6.71
N LEU A 28 22.80 1.03 -6.83
CA LEU A 28 23.09 0.06 -7.90
C LEU A 28 21.99 -0.02 -8.96
N GLY A 29 20.80 0.55 -8.72
CA GLY A 29 19.77 0.70 -9.75
C GLY A 29 19.22 -0.62 -10.33
N LEU A 30 19.41 -1.75 -9.64
CA LEU A 30 19.01 -3.08 -10.12
C LEU A 30 17.60 -3.50 -9.71
N ARG A 31 16.88 -2.69 -8.92
CA ARG A 31 15.43 -2.88 -8.74
C ARG A 31 14.76 -2.61 -10.09
N LYS A 32 14.18 -3.65 -10.71
CA LYS A 32 13.36 -3.48 -11.92
C LYS A 32 12.33 -2.39 -11.64
N CYS A 33 12.49 -1.24 -12.30
CA CYS A 33 11.97 0.04 -11.79
C CYS A 33 10.46 0.06 -11.56
N THR A 34 9.72 -0.81 -12.25
CA THR A 34 8.28 -1.01 -12.13
C THR A 34 7.77 -2.31 -12.80
N GLY A 35 8.61 -3.20 -13.33
CA GLY A 35 8.16 -4.32 -14.18
C GLY A 35 9.09 -5.54 -14.20
N GLY A 36 8.75 -6.57 -14.97
CA GLY A 36 9.55 -7.80 -15.09
C GLY A 36 9.40 -8.78 -13.92
N PHE A 37 8.31 -8.69 -13.15
CA PHE A 37 8.01 -9.63 -12.06
C PHE A 37 7.39 -10.93 -12.59
N SER A 38 7.56 -12.02 -11.84
CA SER A 38 7.01 -13.34 -12.15
C SER A 38 5.50 -13.45 -11.92
N SER A 39 4.95 -12.62 -11.02
CA SER A 39 3.53 -12.64 -10.65
C SER A 39 3.00 -11.24 -10.32
N ALA A 40 1.67 -11.11 -10.29
CA ALA A 40 1.00 -9.90 -9.84
C ALA A 40 1.30 -9.61 -8.34
N ASP A 41 1.37 -10.66 -7.52
CA ASP A 41 1.66 -10.57 -6.09
C ASP A 41 3.10 -10.07 -5.84
N ASP A 42 4.07 -10.52 -6.63
CA ASP A 42 5.46 -10.03 -6.55
C ASP A 42 5.54 -8.54 -6.93
N ALA A 43 4.83 -8.15 -7.98
CA ALA A 43 4.76 -6.75 -8.40
C ALA A 43 4.08 -5.88 -7.34
N ALA A 44 2.99 -6.36 -6.75
CA ALA A 44 2.27 -5.70 -5.67
C ALA A 44 3.14 -5.56 -4.43
N ARG A 45 3.80 -6.62 -3.99
CA ARG A 45 4.74 -6.59 -2.86
C ARG A 45 5.87 -5.58 -3.09
N ALA A 46 6.42 -5.53 -4.28
CA ALA A 46 7.45 -4.55 -4.63
C ALA A 46 6.93 -3.11 -4.57
N ALA A 47 5.69 -2.88 -5.01
CA ALA A 47 5.03 -1.58 -4.92
C ALA A 47 4.74 -1.19 -3.47
N LEU A 48 4.13 -2.08 -2.68
CA LEU A 48 3.77 -1.84 -1.29
C LEU A 48 5.01 -1.62 -0.42
N ASN A 49 6.06 -2.45 -0.55
CA ASN A 49 7.33 -2.22 0.14
C ASN A 49 7.94 -0.86 -0.19
N LYS A 50 7.76 -0.39 -1.42
CA LYS A 50 8.23 0.92 -1.82
C LYS A 50 7.41 2.03 -1.18
N TYR A 51 6.08 2.00 -1.28
CA TYR A 51 5.25 3.17 -0.92
C TYR A 51 4.73 3.16 0.52
N ASN A 52 4.63 2.01 1.19
CA ASN A 52 4.04 1.90 2.51
C ASN A 52 4.79 2.74 3.59
N PRO A 53 6.14 2.74 3.66
CA PRO A 53 6.85 3.59 4.62
C PRO A 53 6.58 5.08 4.40
N MET A 54 6.52 5.51 3.14
CA MET A 54 6.18 6.91 2.80
C MET A 54 4.69 7.23 3.05
N SER A 55 3.82 6.24 2.96
CA SER A 55 2.39 6.35 3.24
C SER A 55 2.16 6.65 4.71
N ILE A 56 2.76 5.83 5.57
CA ILE A 56 2.71 5.97 7.03
C ILE A 56 3.32 7.31 7.45
N PHE A 57 4.55 7.60 6.99
CA PHE A 57 5.24 8.85 7.36
C PHE A 57 4.44 10.12 6.98
N LYS A 58 3.78 10.11 5.82
CA LYS A 58 2.97 11.27 5.37
C LYS A 58 1.55 11.26 5.91
N ASN A 59 1.16 10.19 6.61
CA ASN A 59 -0.22 9.85 6.91
C ASN A 59 -1.13 9.97 5.68
N ARG A 60 -0.75 9.39 4.54
CA ARG A 60 -1.47 9.58 3.27
C ARG A 60 -1.32 8.37 2.36
N GLU A 61 -2.41 8.02 1.70
CA GLU A 61 -2.46 6.84 0.84
C GLU A 61 -1.72 7.04 -0.48
N TYR A 62 -0.94 6.04 -0.88
CA TYR A 62 -0.46 5.88 -2.24
C TYR A 62 -1.28 4.83 -2.95
N GLY A 63 -1.39 4.92 -4.27
CA GLY A 63 -1.99 3.86 -5.07
C GLY A 63 -1.50 3.81 -6.50
N GLY A 64 -1.73 2.68 -7.14
CA GLY A 64 -1.34 2.42 -8.52
C GLY A 64 -1.96 1.15 -9.07
N ILE A 65 -1.60 0.82 -10.31
CA ILE A 65 -2.15 -0.33 -11.05
C ILE A 65 -1.12 -1.44 -11.11
N ILE A 66 -1.58 -2.68 -10.93
CA ILE A 66 -0.82 -3.88 -11.28
C ILE A 66 -1.20 -4.28 -12.69
N TYR A 67 -0.20 -4.47 -13.55
CA TYR A 67 -0.39 -4.79 -14.94
C TYR A 67 0.40 -6.04 -15.35
N ARG A 68 -0.08 -6.71 -16.40
CA ARG A 68 0.66 -7.73 -17.14
C ARG A 68 1.11 -7.13 -18.48
N ALA A 69 2.40 -7.16 -18.72
CA ALA A 69 3.02 -6.69 -19.95
C ALA A 69 2.85 -7.71 -21.09
N LYS A 70 3.10 -7.25 -22.32
CA LYS A 70 2.98 -8.06 -23.53
C LYS A 70 3.90 -9.27 -23.57
N ASP A 71 5.07 -9.18 -22.93
CA ASP A 71 6.03 -10.27 -22.77
C ASP A 71 5.60 -11.30 -21.70
N GLY A 72 4.44 -11.10 -21.07
CA GLY A 72 3.91 -11.96 -20.01
C GLY A 72 4.40 -11.61 -18.62
N SER A 73 5.37 -10.70 -18.48
CA SER A 73 5.84 -10.26 -17.17
C SER A 73 4.84 -9.35 -16.47
N TYR A 74 4.96 -9.24 -15.15
CA TYR A 74 4.11 -8.37 -14.34
C TYR A 74 4.84 -7.09 -13.94
N GLY A 75 4.06 -6.06 -13.63
CA GLY A 75 4.57 -4.77 -13.18
C GLY A 75 3.54 -3.95 -12.44
N TYR A 76 3.97 -2.81 -11.93
CA TYR A 76 3.13 -1.86 -11.20
C TYR A 76 3.38 -0.43 -11.68
N THR A 77 2.35 0.40 -11.80
CA THR A 77 2.55 1.81 -12.14
C THR A 77 3.11 2.59 -10.95
N ARG A 78 3.84 3.68 -11.22
CA ARG A 78 4.37 4.55 -10.16
C ARG A 78 3.24 5.05 -9.25
N GLY A 79 3.42 4.88 -7.95
CA GLY A 79 2.45 5.25 -6.93
C GLY A 79 2.13 6.74 -7.00
N ARG A 80 0.84 7.05 -7.09
CA ARG A 80 0.33 8.42 -6.98
C ARG A 80 -0.15 8.66 -5.56
N LEU A 81 0.15 9.84 -5.03
CA LEU A 81 -0.32 10.25 -3.72
C LEU A 81 -1.79 10.66 -3.81
N GLY A 82 -2.61 10.07 -2.94
CA GLY A 82 -4.01 10.36 -2.76
C GLY A 82 -4.29 11.70 -2.06
N LYS A 83 -5.57 12.03 -1.86
CA LYS A 83 -6.01 13.19 -1.07
C LYS A 83 -6.60 12.68 0.26
N GLY A 84 -6.06 13.14 1.39
CA GLY A 84 -6.44 12.62 2.70
C GLY A 84 -6.26 11.10 2.78
N ARG A 85 -7.31 10.40 3.22
CA ARG A 85 -7.42 8.92 3.30
C ARG A 85 -8.03 8.29 2.05
N THR A 86 -7.71 8.80 0.88
CA THR A 86 -8.28 8.27 -0.36
C THR A 86 -7.20 8.12 -1.39
N ALA A 87 -6.90 6.86 -1.72
CA ALA A 87 -6.04 6.46 -2.82
C ALA A 87 -6.44 7.13 -4.15
N PRO A 88 -5.47 7.36 -5.07
CA PRO A 88 -5.74 7.87 -6.40
C PRO A 88 -6.64 6.91 -7.21
N SER A 89 -7.49 7.46 -8.09
CA SER A 89 -8.35 6.64 -8.95
C SER A 89 -7.56 5.78 -9.96
N MET A 90 -8.18 4.70 -10.43
CA MET A 90 -7.56 3.83 -11.45
C MET A 90 -7.20 4.59 -12.73
N ASN A 91 -8.09 5.46 -13.22
CA ASN A 91 -7.83 6.29 -14.41
C ASN A 91 -6.63 7.23 -14.24
N ALA A 92 -6.47 7.78 -13.03
CA ALA A 92 -5.30 8.58 -12.70
C ALA A 92 -4.02 7.72 -12.74
N SER A 93 -4.10 6.45 -12.37
CA SER A 93 -2.96 5.56 -12.20
C SER A 93 -2.60 4.76 -13.45
N SER A 94 -3.51 4.62 -14.43
CA SER A 94 -3.34 3.84 -15.66
C SER A 94 -2.55 4.56 -16.76
N ASN A 95 -2.52 5.90 -16.76
CA ASN A 95 -1.81 6.71 -17.78
C ASN A 95 -0.28 6.48 -17.88
N ARG A 96 0.31 5.65 -17.01
CA ARG A 96 1.74 5.30 -16.99
C ARG A 96 2.01 3.82 -17.28
N MET A 97 0.99 3.09 -17.72
CA MET A 97 1.16 1.69 -18.12
C MET A 97 1.94 1.59 -19.44
N PRO A 98 2.75 0.54 -19.63
CA PRO A 98 3.32 0.23 -20.93
C PRO A 98 2.22 0.06 -21.98
N LYS A 99 2.53 0.42 -23.23
CA LYS A 99 1.63 0.19 -24.37
C LYS A 99 1.30 -1.30 -24.47
N ASP A 100 0.03 -1.62 -24.71
CA ASP A 100 -0.52 -2.97 -24.81
C ASP A 100 -0.48 -3.80 -23.51
N ALA A 101 -0.16 -3.20 -22.36
CA ALA A 101 -0.28 -3.89 -21.07
C ALA A 101 -1.74 -4.03 -20.65
N THR A 102 -2.06 -5.14 -19.99
CA THR A 102 -3.39 -5.39 -19.44
C THR A 102 -3.42 -5.10 -17.96
N ILE A 103 -4.53 -4.53 -17.48
CA ILE A 103 -4.78 -4.32 -16.07
C ILE A 103 -5.11 -5.67 -15.44
N VAL A 104 -4.39 -6.04 -14.38
CA VAL A 104 -4.66 -7.28 -13.63
C VAL A 104 -4.98 -7.05 -12.16
N GLY A 105 -4.79 -5.82 -11.67
CA GLY A 105 -5.16 -5.47 -10.31
C GLY A 105 -4.82 -4.02 -9.98
N GLN A 106 -4.98 -3.67 -8.71
CA GLN A 106 -4.53 -2.39 -8.17
C GLN A 106 -3.85 -2.60 -6.82
N TYR A 107 -2.99 -1.66 -6.45
CA TYR A 107 -2.47 -1.58 -5.09
C TYR A 107 -2.77 -0.21 -4.49
N HIS A 108 -2.96 -0.18 -3.18
CA HIS A 108 -2.90 1.03 -2.40
C HIS A 108 -2.30 0.79 -1.03
N THR A 109 -1.96 1.87 -0.34
CA THR A 109 -1.43 1.84 1.02
C THR A 109 -2.33 2.70 1.91
N HIS A 110 -2.48 2.33 3.16
CA HIS A 110 -3.08 3.19 4.17
C HIS A 110 -2.04 4.10 4.81
N GLY A 111 -2.50 5.25 5.31
CA GLY A 111 -1.71 6.12 6.16
C GLY A 111 -1.39 5.48 7.51
N ASP A 112 -0.86 6.27 8.42
CA ASP A 112 -0.62 5.81 9.78
C ASP A 112 -1.96 5.61 10.52
N TYR A 113 -1.91 4.93 11.65
CA TYR A 113 -3.03 4.91 12.58
C TYR A 113 -3.40 6.35 12.96
N SER A 114 -4.70 6.66 12.96
CA SER A 114 -5.16 8.03 13.17
C SER A 114 -6.43 8.13 13.99
N ASP A 115 -6.55 9.20 14.76
CA ASP A 115 -7.80 9.58 15.42
C ASP A 115 -8.83 10.16 14.42
N VAL A 116 -10.00 10.54 14.93
CA VAL A 116 -11.09 11.18 14.14
C VAL A 116 -10.66 12.47 13.43
N ASN A 117 -9.66 13.17 13.96
CA ASN A 117 -9.15 14.44 13.46
C ASN A 117 -7.91 14.29 12.59
N PHE A 118 -7.52 13.04 12.28
CA PHE A 118 -6.38 12.70 11.46
C PHE A 118 -5.00 12.97 12.10
N ASN A 119 -4.96 13.08 13.43
CA ASN A 119 -3.70 13.07 14.16
C ASN A 119 -3.17 11.63 14.26
N HIS A 120 -1.85 11.48 14.18
CA HIS A 120 -1.18 10.19 14.33
C HIS A 120 -1.47 9.57 15.69
N THR A 121 -1.74 8.27 15.70
CA THR A 121 -1.96 7.46 16.91
C THR A 121 -1.18 6.15 16.83
N GLY A 122 -1.27 5.33 17.88
CA GLY A 122 -0.94 3.90 17.78
C GLY A 122 -2.18 3.09 17.39
N GLN A 123 -2.00 1.80 17.10
CA GLN A 123 -3.09 0.90 16.69
C GLN A 123 -4.32 0.94 17.60
N SER A 124 -4.12 1.06 18.92
CA SER A 124 -5.23 1.13 19.90
C SER A 124 -6.07 2.40 19.80
N GLY A 125 -5.54 3.46 19.18
CA GLY A 125 -6.21 4.74 18.97
C GLY A 125 -6.66 4.94 17.53
N ASP A 126 -6.66 3.89 16.71
CA ASP A 126 -7.03 3.98 15.31
C ASP A 126 -8.56 4.01 15.16
N HIS A 127 -9.07 5.14 14.68
CA HIS A 127 -10.51 5.31 14.43
C HIS A 127 -10.95 4.66 13.11
N TRP A 128 -10.03 4.42 12.19
CA TRP A 128 -10.35 4.18 10.78
C TRP A 128 -10.12 2.74 10.33
N ASN A 129 -9.73 1.84 11.23
CA ASN A 129 -9.40 0.45 10.92
C ASN A 129 -8.38 0.35 9.77
N SER A 130 -7.29 1.09 9.90
CA SER A 130 -6.23 1.31 8.94
C SER A 130 -5.52 0.03 8.50
N ASP A 131 -5.68 -1.08 9.23
CA ASP A 131 -5.16 -2.39 8.84
C ASP A 131 -6.10 -3.18 7.92
N SER A 132 -7.29 -2.70 7.61
CA SER A 132 -8.29 -3.47 6.86
C SER A 132 -8.79 -2.74 5.63
N PHE A 133 -9.15 -3.48 4.57
CA PHE A 133 -9.90 -2.90 3.46
C PHE A 133 -11.20 -2.30 3.98
N SER A 134 -11.47 -1.05 3.62
CA SER A 134 -12.73 -0.38 3.90
C SER A 134 -13.85 -0.91 3.00
N LEU A 135 -15.10 -0.63 3.35
CA LEU A 135 -16.24 -0.90 2.45
C LEU A 135 -16.09 -0.19 1.10
N GLN A 136 -15.47 1.00 1.09
CA GLN A 136 -15.20 1.72 -0.14
C GLN A 136 -14.21 0.96 -1.02
N ASP A 137 -13.17 0.38 -0.45
CA ASP A 137 -12.19 -0.42 -1.20
C ASP A 137 -12.84 -1.65 -1.82
N ILE A 138 -13.70 -2.34 -1.06
CA ILE A 138 -14.46 -3.51 -1.55
C ILE A 138 -15.36 -3.11 -2.73
N ASN A 139 -16.04 -1.97 -2.63
CA ASN A 139 -16.91 -1.48 -3.70
C ASN A 139 -16.12 -1.09 -4.95
N VAL A 140 -14.96 -0.44 -4.78
CA VAL A 140 -14.06 -0.12 -5.90
C VAL A 140 -13.54 -1.40 -6.56
N HIS A 141 -13.08 -2.37 -5.77
CA HIS A 141 -12.61 -3.66 -6.28
C HIS A 141 -13.66 -4.35 -7.16
N ARG A 142 -14.91 -4.46 -6.67
CA ARG A 142 -16.02 -5.05 -7.43
C ARG A 142 -16.32 -4.27 -8.72
N GLY A 143 -16.37 -2.95 -8.64
CA GLY A 143 -16.65 -2.11 -9.80
C GLY A 143 -15.58 -2.22 -10.89
N LEU A 144 -14.31 -2.38 -10.50
CA LEU A 144 -13.19 -2.57 -11.43
C LEU A 144 -13.17 -3.98 -12.02
N GLY A 145 -13.47 -5.01 -11.24
CA GLY A 145 -13.60 -6.39 -11.75
C GLY A 145 -14.68 -6.52 -12.82
N ILE A 146 -15.77 -5.76 -12.72
CA ILE A 146 -16.81 -5.72 -13.76
C ILE A 146 -16.31 -5.01 -15.04
N GLN A 147 -15.52 -3.94 -14.90
CA GLN A 147 -15.03 -3.14 -16.03
C GLN A 147 -13.84 -3.77 -16.76
N HIS A 148 -13.05 -4.59 -16.05
CA HIS A 148 -11.80 -5.15 -16.55
C HIS A 148 -11.80 -6.67 -16.35
N PRO A 149 -12.09 -7.47 -17.40
CA PRO A 149 -12.21 -8.92 -17.30
C PRO A 149 -10.95 -9.65 -16.81
N THR A 150 -9.77 -9.01 -16.90
CA THR A 150 -8.49 -9.53 -16.45
C THR A 150 -8.08 -9.04 -15.06
N TYR A 151 -8.88 -8.18 -14.44
CA TYR A 151 -8.62 -7.65 -13.10
C TYR A 151 -9.03 -8.68 -12.07
N ASP A 152 -8.08 -9.19 -11.30
CA ASP A 152 -8.31 -10.32 -10.40
C ASP A 152 -8.13 -9.98 -8.92
N SER A 153 -7.37 -8.91 -8.60
CA SER A 153 -6.94 -8.65 -7.22
C SER A 153 -6.74 -7.18 -6.86
N SER A 154 -7.00 -6.86 -5.60
CA SER A 154 -6.59 -5.61 -4.95
C SER A 154 -5.62 -5.89 -3.82
N TYR A 155 -4.58 -5.06 -3.71
CA TYR A 155 -3.52 -5.21 -2.74
C TYR A 155 -3.46 -4.00 -1.80
N LEU A 156 -3.33 -4.24 -0.50
CA LEU A 156 -3.30 -3.20 0.52
C LEU A 156 -2.01 -3.28 1.34
N GLY A 157 -1.33 -2.15 1.48
CA GLY A 157 -0.29 -1.94 2.49
C GLY A 157 -0.84 -1.27 3.74
N THR A 158 -0.51 -1.80 4.92
CA THR A 158 -1.09 -1.36 6.20
C THR A 158 -0.04 -0.73 7.12
N PRO A 159 -0.44 0.10 8.09
CA PRO A 159 0.47 0.64 9.11
C PRO A 159 1.04 -0.41 10.07
N SER A 160 0.40 -1.58 10.23
CA SER A 160 1.03 -2.72 10.94
C SER A 160 2.23 -3.32 10.22
N GLY A 161 2.50 -2.90 8.98
CA GLY A 161 3.56 -3.46 8.14
C GLY A 161 3.16 -4.75 7.43
N THR A 162 1.89 -5.16 7.53
CA THR A 162 1.34 -6.32 6.82
C THR A 162 0.83 -5.92 5.44
N PHE A 163 0.86 -6.86 4.49
CA PHE A 163 0.26 -6.67 3.17
C PHE A 163 -0.91 -7.61 3.00
N LYS A 164 -2.01 -7.10 2.46
CA LYS A 164 -3.25 -7.84 2.28
C LYS A 164 -3.64 -7.93 0.81
N VAL A 165 -4.31 -9.01 0.45
CA VAL A 165 -4.85 -9.23 -0.90
C VAL A 165 -6.34 -9.57 -0.82
N MET A 166 -7.12 -9.01 -1.75
CA MET A 166 -8.53 -9.30 -1.97
C MET A 166 -8.69 -9.77 -3.41
N GLY A 167 -9.20 -10.99 -3.60
CA GLY A 167 -9.46 -11.57 -4.92
C GLY A 167 -10.94 -11.52 -5.33
N ASN A 168 -11.21 -11.63 -6.63
CA ASN A 168 -12.58 -11.58 -7.17
C ASN A 168 -13.52 -12.67 -6.65
N ASN A 169 -13.01 -13.91 -6.49
CA ASN A 169 -13.84 -15.09 -6.18
C ASN A 169 -14.03 -15.33 -4.68
N SER A 170 -13.44 -14.48 -3.84
CA SER A 170 -13.54 -14.61 -2.40
C SER A 170 -13.40 -13.22 -1.78
N ILE A 171 -14.48 -12.74 -1.15
CA ILE A 171 -14.44 -11.55 -0.27
C ILE A 171 -13.54 -11.83 0.97
N SER A 172 -12.86 -12.97 1.02
CA SER A 172 -11.80 -13.23 1.98
C SER A 172 -10.58 -12.38 1.65
N VAL A 173 -10.15 -11.64 2.65
CA VAL A 173 -8.88 -10.94 2.66
C VAL A 173 -7.85 -11.86 3.31
N SER A 174 -6.73 -12.11 2.64
CA SER A 174 -5.59 -12.84 3.20
C SER A 174 -4.37 -11.95 3.26
N GLU A 175 -3.36 -12.36 4.03
CA GLU A 175 -2.03 -11.78 3.88
C GLU A 175 -1.45 -12.16 2.51
N LEU A 176 -0.70 -11.24 1.93
CA LEU A 176 0.04 -11.49 0.70
C LEU A 176 1.17 -12.49 1.00
N PRO A 177 1.36 -13.55 0.21
CA PRO A 177 2.09 -14.78 0.61
C PRO A 177 3.63 -14.68 0.75
#